data_AF-A0A1R1X7L4-F1
#
_entry.id   AF-A0A1R1X7L4-F1
#
_cell.length_a   1.000
_cell.length_b   1.000
_cell.length_c   1.000
_cell.angle_alpha   90.00
_cell.angle_beta   90.00
_cell.angle_gamma   90.00
#
_symmetry.space_group_name_H-M   'P 1'
#
loop_
_entity.id
_entity.type
_entity.pdbx_description
1 polymer ?
#
loop_
_entity_poly.entity_id
_entity_poly.type
_entity_poly.pdbx_seq_one_letter_code
_entity_poly.pdbx_strand_id
1 'polypeptide(L)'
;MTITQAIRSCSPSCFYNLDRIEKSRLCKRFVDFCDKISNGDAVCIVKYILFSSRLGRSIGNDIFLLSNDKMKIIINNISKLHSRLSTGRYQKSTILSLVASEFSPSQLSSFGFEFSRTEFNTAKQKASEDQFTLDNYKRHIPKSSSAVGQTVVDLVESYLHRYSQSSSIT
;
A
#
# COMPACT_ATOMS: atom_id res chain seq x y z
N MET A 1 32.34 -19.12 -28.79
CA MET A 1 33.07 -18.16 -27.93
C MET A 1 33.12 -18.76 -26.53
N THR A 2 34.29 -19.22 -26.10
CA THR A 2 34.47 -19.93 -24.83
C THR A 2 34.24 -18.95 -23.67
N ILE A 3 33.59 -19.38 -22.58
CA ILE A 3 33.28 -18.55 -21.39
C ILE A 3 34.52 -17.76 -20.92
N THR A 4 35.70 -18.37 -21.04
CA THR A 4 37.02 -17.82 -20.72
C THR A 4 37.39 -16.57 -21.53
N GLN A 5 36.94 -16.44 -22.78
CA GLN A 5 37.19 -15.27 -23.62
C GLN A 5 36.28 -14.09 -23.26
N ALA A 6 35.06 -14.34 -22.80
CA ALA A 6 34.14 -13.29 -22.36
C ALA A 6 34.68 -12.59 -21.10
N ILE A 7 35.23 -13.36 -20.15
CA ILE A 7 35.78 -12.86 -18.88
C ILE A 7 37.00 -11.95 -19.09
N ARG A 8 37.87 -12.27 -20.06
CA ARG A 8 39.06 -11.44 -20.40
C ARG A 8 38.72 -10.09 -21.03
N SER A 9 37.48 -9.88 -21.46
CA SER A 9 37.02 -8.65 -22.13
C SER A 9 36.20 -7.71 -21.23
N CYS A 10 36.06 -8.04 -19.95
CA CYS A 10 35.33 -7.22 -18.99
C CYS A 10 36.21 -6.04 -18.55
N SER A 11 35.62 -4.84 -18.57
CA SER A 11 36.28 -3.61 -18.13
C SER A 11 36.72 -3.76 -16.66
N PRO A 12 37.94 -3.33 -16.29
CA PRO A 12 38.46 -3.48 -14.92
C PRO A 12 37.73 -2.58 -13.90
N SER A 13 36.91 -1.65 -14.37
CA SER A 13 36.14 -0.73 -13.53
C SER A 13 34.78 -1.30 -13.12
N CYS A 14 34.38 -1.02 -11.87
CA CYS A 14 33.04 -1.33 -11.37
C CYS A 14 31.96 -0.73 -12.29
N PHE A 15 30.87 -1.47 -12.54
CA PHE A 15 29.77 -1.06 -13.43
C PHE A 15 29.27 0.36 -13.14
N TYR A 16 29.25 0.77 -11.87
CA TYR A 16 28.83 2.11 -11.45
C TYR A 16 29.66 3.24 -12.10
N ASN A 17 30.97 3.04 -12.25
CA ASN A 17 31.92 4.06 -12.73
C ASN A 17 32.02 4.13 -14.26
N LEU A 18 31.38 3.21 -14.98
CA LEU A 18 31.38 3.21 -16.45
C LEU A 18 30.56 4.37 -17.02
N ASP A 19 30.94 4.85 -18.20
CA ASP A 19 30.14 5.81 -18.93
C ASP A 19 28.83 5.17 -19.44
N ARG A 20 27.90 5.99 -19.94
CA ARG A 20 26.59 5.51 -20.41
C ARG A 20 26.69 4.53 -21.59
N ILE A 21 27.67 4.74 -22.48
CA ILE A 21 27.85 3.96 -23.71
C ILE A 21 28.42 2.57 -23.35
N GLU A 22 29.42 2.53 -22.49
CA GLU A 22 30.03 1.32 -21.95
C GLU A 22 29.03 0.50 -21.14
N LYS A 23 28.23 1.14 -20.27
CA LYS A 23 27.11 0.48 -19.56
C LYS A 23 26.17 -0.21 -20.54
N SER A 24 25.74 0.51 -21.58
CA SER A 24 24.81 -0.03 -22.58
C SER A 24 25.41 -1.20 -23.36
N ARG A 25 26.69 -1.09 -23.76
CA ARG A 25 27.41 -2.17 -24.44
C ARG A 25 27.54 -3.41 -23.56
N LEU A 26 27.84 -3.24 -22.28
CA LEU A 26 27.96 -4.36 -21.33
C LEU A 26 26.60 -5.04 -21.11
N CYS A 27 25.53 -4.27 -20.89
CA CYS A 27 24.17 -4.81 -20.76
C CYS A 27 23.75 -5.58 -22.02
N LYS A 28 24.04 -5.07 -23.22
CA LYS A 28 23.75 -5.78 -24.47
C LYS A 28 24.48 -7.13 -24.52
N ARG A 29 25.78 -7.16 -24.21
CA ARG A 29 26.54 -8.42 -24.17
C ARG A 29 25.99 -9.42 -23.15
N PHE A 30 25.51 -8.94 -22.01
CA PHE A 30 24.87 -9.79 -21.01
C PHE A 30 23.57 -10.41 -21.54
N VAL A 31 22.70 -9.61 -22.17
CA VAL A 31 21.45 -10.11 -22.77
C VAL A 31 21.75 -11.10 -23.90
N ASP A 32 22.67 -10.78 -24.81
CA ASP A 32 23.08 -11.67 -25.90
C ASP A 32 23.65 -13.00 -25.37
N PHE A 33 24.33 -12.96 -24.21
CA PHE A 33 24.81 -14.16 -23.55
C PHE A 33 23.68 -14.98 -22.96
N CYS A 34 22.76 -14.35 -22.21
CA CYS A 34 21.56 -14.99 -21.67
C CYS A 34 20.73 -15.65 -22.79
N ASP A 35 20.59 -14.98 -23.93
CA ASP A 35 19.85 -15.48 -25.09
C ASP A 35 20.50 -16.74 -25.68
N LYS A 36 21.82 -16.74 -25.80
CA LYS A 36 22.58 -17.91 -26.28
C LYS A 36 22.48 -19.12 -25.35
N ILE A 37 22.52 -18.92 -24.03
CA ILE A 37 22.46 -20.03 -23.08
C ILE A 37 21.04 -20.54 -22.83
N SER A 38 20.03 -19.72 -23.12
CA SER A 38 18.60 -20.06 -22.96
C SER A 38 17.96 -20.56 -24.25
N ASN A 39 18.69 -20.64 -25.36
CA ASN A 39 18.15 -20.90 -26.69
C ASN A 39 17.03 -19.91 -27.10
N GLY A 40 17.21 -18.62 -26.83
CA GLY A 40 16.28 -17.56 -27.21
C GLY A 40 15.29 -17.11 -26.12
N ASP A 41 15.40 -17.62 -24.89
CA ASP A 41 14.55 -17.25 -23.76
C ASP A 41 15.34 -16.60 -22.62
N ALA A 42 15.99 -15.49 -22.94
CA ALA A 42 16.78 -14.73 -21.98
C ALA A 42 15.94 -14.28 -20.77
N VAL A 43 14.64 -14.00 -20.99
CA VAL A 43 13.72 -13.52 -19.95
C VAL A 43 13.52 -14.58 -18.87
N CYS A 44 13.31 -15.84 -19.25
CA CYS A 44 13.08 -16.91 -18.28
C CYS A 44 14.33 -17.19 -17.43
N ILE A 45 15.52 -17.22 -18.02
CA ILE A 45 16.77 -17.37 -17.25
C ILE A 45 16.99 -16.20 -16.29
N VAL A 46 16.78 -14.97 -16.72
CA VAL A 46 16.93 -13.79 -15.85
C VAL A 46 15.92 -13.84 -14.69
N LYS A 47 14.66 -14.18 -14.97
CA LYS A 47 13.64 -14.37 -13.91
C LYS A 47 14.04 -15.47 -12.93
N TYR A 48 14.51 -16.60 -13.43
CA TYR A 48 14.93 -17.71 -12.57
C TYR A 48 16.13 -17.32 -11.71
N ILE A 49 17.12 -16.61 -12.26
CA ILE A 49 18.27 -16.10 -11.49
C ILE A 49 17.78 -15.18 -10.38
N LEU A 50 16.97 -14.16 -10.69
CA LEU A 50 16.55 -13.14 -9.72
C LEU A 50 15.61 -13.69 -8.63
N PHE A 51 14.67 -14.58 -8.97
CA PHE A 51 13.57 -14.92 -8.06
C PHE A 51 13.62 -16.36 -7.54
N SER A 52 14.27 -17.28 -8.26
CA SER A 52 14.21 -18.71 -7.97
C SER A 52 15.55 -19.32 -7.55
N SER A 53 16.66 -18.76 -8.03
CA SER A 53 17.99 -19.30 -7.76
C SER A 53 18.45 -19.00 -6.32
N ARG A 54 19.20 -19.92 -5.71
CA ARG A 54 19.73 -19.76 -4.34
C ARG A 54 20.63 -18.54 -4.19
N LEU A 55 21.40 -18.21 -5.24
CA LEU A 55 22.37 -17.11 -5.25
C LEU A 55 21.74 -15.77 -5.61
N GLY A 56 20.77 -15.75 -6.54
CA GLY A 56 20.15 -14.50 -6.99
C GLY A 56 18.92 -14.10 -6.19
N ARG A 57 18.38 -14.95 -5.31
CA ARG A 57 17.25 -14.60 -4.43
C ARG A 57 17.58 -13.42 -3.50
N SER A 58 18.81 -13.30 -3.00
CA SER A 58 19.22 -12.12 -2.21
C SER A 58 19.18 -10.85 -3.06
N ILE A 59 19.74 -10.91 -4.27
CA ILE A 59 19.73 -9.80 -5.24
C ILE A 59 18.29 -9.44 -5.64
N GLY A 60 17.45 -10.43 -5.93
CA GLY A 60 16.04 -10.20 -6.26
C GLY A 60 15.27 -9.57 -5.10
N ASN A 61 15.53 -10.00 -3.86
CA ASN A 61 14.96 -9.37 -2.67
C ASN A 61 15.43 -7.92 -2.51
N ASP A 62 16.72 -7.64 -2.71
CA ASP A 62 17.27 -6.29 -2.62
C ASP A 62 16.72 -5.37 -3.73
N ILE A 63 16.57 -5.88 -4.95
CA ILE A 63 15.94 -5.15 -6.07
C ILE A 63 14.46 -4.89 -5.79
N PHE A 64 13.74 -5.87 -5.24
CA PHE A 64 12.36 -5.70 -4.84
C PHE A 64 12.24 -4.65 -3.73
N LEU A 65 13.16 -4.64 -2.76
CA LEU A 65 13.26 -3.64 -1.70
C LEU A 65 13.59 -2.23 -2.26
N LEU A 66 14.50 -2.12 -3.24
CA LEU A 66 14.84 -0.84 -3.92
C LEU A 66 13.66 -0.29 -4.75
N SER A 67 12.92 -1.15 -5.45
CA SER A 67 11.70 -0.73 -6.16
C SER A 67 10.62 -0.21 -5.20
N ASN A 68 10.70 -0.66 -3.95
CA ASN A 68 9.81 -0.26 -2.88
C ASN A 68 10.20 1.06 -2.20
N ASP A 69 11.29 1.76 -2.54
CA ASP A 69 11.63 3.01 -1.83
C ASP A 69 10.53 4.06 -1.95
N LYS A 70 9.95 4.23 -3.15
CA LYS A 70 8.78 5.11 -3.35
C LYS A 70 7.56 4.61 -2.59
N MET A 71 7.31 3.31 -2.62
CA MET A 71 6.18 2.69 -1.90
C MET A 71 6.34 2.87 -0.39
N LYS A 72 7.55 2.68 0.13
CA LYS A 72 7.93 2.84 1.53
C LYS A 72 7.80 4.31 1.97
N ILE A 73 8.16 5.27 1.11
CA ILE A 73 7.91 6.70 1.36
C ILE A 73 6.41 6.98 1.47
N ILE A 74 5.60 6.46 0.53
CA ILE A 74 4.15 6.63 0.54
C ILE A 74 3.55 6.00 1.81
N ILE A 75 3.90 4.76 2.13
CA ILE A 75 3.41 4.06 3.32
C ILE A 75 3.83 4.80 4.60
N ASN A 76 5.06 5.30 4.67
CA ASN A 76 5.53 6.08 5.82
C ASN A 76 4.77 7.42 5.94
N ASN A 77 4.41 8.06 4.83
CA ASN A 77 3.57 9.26 4.86
C ASN A 77 2.15 8.95 5.32
N ILE A 78 1.57 7.82 4.89
CA ILE A 78 0.26 7.32 5.38
C ILE A 78 0.34 7.01 6.88
N SER A 79 1.42 6.37 7.35
CA SER A 79 1.69 6.09 8.76
C SER A 79 1.73 7.37 9.60
N LYS A 80 2.43 8.40 9.12
CA LYS A 80 2.46 9.74 9.74
C LYS A 80 1.08 10.40 9.77
N LEU A 81 0.27 10.24 8.72
CA LEU A 81 -1.10 10.75 8.69
C LEU A 81 -1.97 10.01 9.72
N HIS A 82 -1.85 8.69 9.77
CA HIS A 82 -2.56 7.83 10.72
C HIS A 82 -2.25 8.20 12.17
N SER A 83 -0.96 8.41 12.52
CA SER A 83 -0.56 8.73 13.89
C SER A 83 -0.98 10.13 14.34
N ARG A 84 -1.03 11.12 13.44
CA ARG A 84 -1.42 12.51 13.74
C ARG A 84 -2.91 12.72 13.98
N LEU A 85 -3.76 11.76 13.63
CA LEU A 85 -5.20 11.83 13.88
C LEU A 85 -5.52 11.50 15.34
N SER A 86 -5.72 12.52 16.18
CA SER A 86 -5.98 12.35 17.61
C SER A 86 -7.47 12.10 17.94
N THR A 87 -8.41 12.59 17.14
CA THR A 87 -9.85 12.63 17.48
C THR A 87 -10.77 11.85 16.54
N GLY A 88 -10.31 11.46 15.35
CA GLY A 88 -11.13 10.77 14.34
C GLY A 88 -10.95 9.25 14.31
N ARG A 89 -11.56 8.48 15.23
CA ARG A 89 -11.52 7.00 15.22
C ARG A 89 -11.93 6.41 13.86
N TYR A 90 -12.96 7.00 13.25
CA TYR A 90 -13.45 6.56 11.93
C TYR A 90 -12.44 6.83 10.82
N GLN A 91 -11.87 8.03 10.80
CA GLN A 91 -10.87 8.46 9.82
C GLN A 91 -9.58 7.64 9.95
N LYS A 92 -9.12 7.34 11.18
CA LYS A 92 -7.99 6.44 11.43
C LYS A 92 -8.20 5.07 10.80
N SER A 93 -9.36 4.45 11.03
CA SER A 93 -9.70 3.16 10.45
C SER A 93 -9.77 3.19 8.91
N THR A 94 -10.27 4.27 8.32
CA THR A 94 -10.31 4.45 6.85
C THR A 94 -8.90 4.67 6.27
N ILE A 95 -8.01 5.37 6.96
CA ILE A 95 -6.63 5.53 6.50
C ILE A 95 -5.85 4.22 6.64
N LEU A 96 -6.10 3.46 7.71
CA LEU A 96 -5.52 2.13 7.88
C LEU A 96 -6.03 1.16 6.78
N SER A 97 -7.28 1.30 6.32
CA SER A 97 -7.82 0.42 5.27
C SER A 97 -7.10 0.58 3.93
N LEU A 98 -6.52 1.74 3.64
CA LEU A 98 -5.72 1.98 2.42
C LEU A 98 -4.52 1.05 2.30
N VAL A 99 -4.01 0.53 3.42
CA VAL A 99 -2.81 -0.33 3.47
C VAL A 99 -3.09 -1.72 4.03
N ALA A 100 -4.26 -1.94 4.65
CA ALA A 100 -4.60 -3.21 5.31
C ALA A 100 -4.92 -4.37 4.35
N SER A 101 -5.22 -4.09 3.08
CA SER A 101 -5.41 -5.15 2.06
C SER A 101 -4.08 -5.78 1.64
N GLU A 102 -3.06 -4.95 1.42
CA GLU A 102 -1.78 -5.36 0.81
C GLU A 102 -0.76 -5.87 1.83
N PHE A 103 -0.82 -5.40 3.08
CA PHE A 103 0.21 -5.66 4.08
C PHE A 103 -0.31 -6.48 5.27
N SER A 104 0.56 -7.32 5.81
CA SER A 104 0.30 -8.03 7.06
C SER A 104 0.40 -7.09 8.26
N PRO A 105 -0.21 -7.44 9.42
CA PRO A 105 -0.10 -6.66 10.64
C PRO A 105 1.36 -6.38 11.05
N SER A 106 2.26 -7.38 10.94
CA SER A 106 3.66 -7.23 11.32
C SER A 106 4.43 -6.28 10.40
N GLN A 107 4.09 -6.23 9.11
CA GLN A 107 4.65 -5.27 8.17
C GLN A 107 4.17 -3.85 8.48
N LEU A 108 2.88 -3.67 8.76
CA LEU A 108 2.36 -2.34 9.12
C LEU A 108 2.96 -1.81 10.42
N SER A 109 3.15 -2.67 11.42
CA SER A 109 3.85 -2.29 12.65
C SER A 109 5.30 -1.86 12.38
N SER A 110 6.02 -2.52 11.47
CA SER A 110 7.39 -2.10 11.11
C SER A 110 7.43 -0.78 10.32
N PHE A 111 6.33 -0.39 9.68
CA PHE A 111 6.14 0.93 9.08
C PHE A 111 5.66 2.01 10.08
N GLY A 112 5.51 1.68 11.37
CA GLY A 112 5.15 2.62 12.43
C GLY A 112 3.65 2.84 12.62
N PHE A 113 2.79 1.97 12.08
CA PHE A 113 1.37 2.01 12.37
C PHE A 113 1.07 1.41 13.76
N GLU A 114 0.29 2.14 14.54
CA GLU A 114 -0.24 1.69 15.83
C GLU A 114 -1.72 1.38 15.70
N PHE A 115 -2.12 0.14 15.95
CA PHE A 115 -3.51 -0.30 15.92
C PHE A 115 -3.70 -1.54 16.78
N SER A 116 -4.92 -1.76 17.23
CA SER A 116 -5.38 -3.01 17.83
C SER A 116 -5.76 -4.03 16.75
N ARG A 117 -5.86 -5.30 17.16
CA ARG A 117 -6.26 -6.40 16.25
C ARG A 117 -7.67 -6.20 15.68
N THR A 118 -8.59 -5.62 16.45
CA THR A 118 -9.96 -5.31 16.01
C THR A 118 -10.00 -4.15 15.02
N GLU A 119 -9.17 -3.12 15.21
CA GLU A 119 -9.04 -2.01 14.25
C GLU A 119 -8.48 -2.49 12.92
N PHE A 120 -7.47 -3.38 12.94
CA PHE A 120 -6.93 -3.99 11.73
C PHE A 120 -7.99 -4.79 10.97
N ASN A 121 -8.75 -5.65 11.67
CA ASN A 121 -9.79 -6.46 11.04
C ASN A 121 -10.90 -5.57 10.43
N THR A 122 -11.31 -4.52 11.13
CA THR A 122 -12.28 -3.53 10.62
C THR A 122 -11.74 -2.81 9.38
N ALA A 123 -10.48 -2.38 9.41
CA ALA A 123 -9.83 -1.73 8.28
C ALA A 123 -9.74 -2.66 7.06
N LYS A 124 -9.40 -3.93 7.29
CA LYS A 124 -9.35 -4.94 6.23
C LYS A 124 -10.72 -5.21 5.62
N GLN A 125 -11.77 -5.25 6.44
CA GLN A 125 -13.14 -5.37 5.96
C GLN A 125 -13.55 -4.15 5.12
N LYS A 126 -13.28 -2.92 5.59
CA LYS A 126 -13.54 -1.70 4.80
C LYS A 126 -12.83 -1.69 3.45
N ALA A 127 -11.58 -2.16 3.41
CA ALA A 127 -10.83 -2.30 2.16
C ALA A 127 -11.50 -3.29 1.20
N SER A 128 -12.03 -4.42 1.72
CA SER A 128 -12.77 -5.38 0.90
C SER A 128 -14.12 -4.88 0.39
N GLU A 129 -14.71 -3.91 1.08
CA GLU A 129 -15.98 -3.27 0.71
C GLU A 129 -15.77 -1.97 -0.11
N ASP A 130 -14.53 -1.63 -0.48
CA ASP A 130 -14.14 -0.39 -1.18
C ASP A 130 -14.64 0.90 -0.48
N GLN A 131 -14.77 0.85 0.84
CA GLN A 131 -15.28 1.96 1.67
C GLN A 131 -14.15 2.83 2.18
N PHE A 132 -13.70 3.76 1.34
CA PHE A 132 -12.62 4.71 1.65
C PHE A 132 -13.11 6.11 2.07
N THR A 133 -14.32 6.22 2.62
CA THR A 133 -14.95 7.52 2.94
C THR A 133 -14.36 8.13 4.22
N LEU A 134 -13.98 9.40 4.17
CA LEU A 134 -13.57 10.19 5.36
C LEU A 134 -14.75 10.85 6.08
N ASP A 135 -15.95 10.75 5.50
CA ASP A 135 -17.17 11.29 6.10
C ASP A 135 -17.42 10.66 7.47
N ASN A 136 -17.94 11.50 8.38
CA ASN A 136 -18.37 11.01 9.68
C ASN A 136 -19.37 9.88 9.50
N TYR A 137 -19.19 8.82 10.28
CA TYR A 137 -20.14 7.72 10.37
C TYR A 137 -21.56 8.26 10.51
N LYS A 138 -22.31 8.20 9.42
CA LYS A 138 -23.76 8.34 9.49
C LYS A 138 -24.22 6.98 9.99
N ARG A 139 -24.73 6.93 11.23
CA ARG A 139 -25.47 5.75 11.68
C ARG A 139 -26.49 5.44 10.59
N HIS A 140 -26.37 4.25 9.99
CA HIS A 140 -27.42 3.76 9.13
C HIS A 140 -28.66 3.58 10.01
N ILE A 141 -29.56 4.57 9.99
CA ILE A 141 -30.87 4.44 10.61
C ILE A 141 -31.73 3.78 9.54
N PRO A 142 -32.09 2.49 9.69
CA PRO A 142 -32.98 1.85 8.74
C PRO A 142 -34.28 2.66 8.68
N LYS A 143 -34.81 2.88 7.47
CA LYS A 143 -36.15 3.46 7.33
C LYS A 143 -37.12 2.55 8.07
N SER A 144 -37.72 3.04 9.15
CA SER A 144 -38.81 2.33 9.85
C SER A 144 -39.91 2.01 8.83
N SER A 145 -40.31 0.74 8.76
CA SER A 145 -41.37 0.27 7.86
C SER A 145 -42.77 0.69 8.33
N SER A 146 -42.91 1.08 9.60
CA SER A 146 -44.15 1.58 10.18
C SER A 146 -44.23 3.10 10.05
N ALA A 147 -45.25 3.58 9.33
CA ALA A 147 -45.62 4.99 9.36
C ALA A 147 -46.03 5.37 10.80
N VAL A 148 -45.36 6.36 11.37
CA VAL A 148 -45.75 6.93 12.67
C VAL A 148 -47.01 7.77 12.43
N GLY A 149 -48.04 7.58 13.25
CA GLY A 149 -49.27 8.36 13.15
C GLY A 149 -49.00 9.84 13.39
N GLN A 150 -49.65 10.71 12.60
CA GLN A 150 -49.43 12.16 12.64
C GLN A 150 -49.61 12.75 14.05
N THR A 151 -50.54 12.20 14.83
CA THR A 151 -50.77 12.60 16.23
C THR A 151 -49.56 12.43 17.14
N VAL A 152 -48.74 11.39 16.91
CA VAL A 152 -47.51 11.18 17.68
C VAL A 152 -46.42 12.16 17.24
N VAL A 153 -46.39 12.50 15.95
CA VAL A 153 -45.47 13.51 15.41
C VAL A 153 -45.78 14.88 16.00
N ASP A 154 -47.05 15.30 15.97
CA ASP A 154 -47.50 16.59 16.50
C ASP A 154 -47.26 16.69 18.03
N LEU A 155 -47.42 15.58 18.76
CA LEU A 155 -47.12 15.52 20.19
C LEU A 155 -45.63 15.72 20.46
N VAL A 156 -44.76 15.06 19.70
CA VAL A 156 -43.31 15.20 19.86
C VAL A 156 -42.86 16.60 19.45
N GLU A 157 -43.40 17.14 18.36
CA GLU A 157 -43.07 18.49 17.89
C GLU A 157 -43.49 19.57 18.90
N SER A 158 -44.70 19.47 19.46
CA SER A 158 -45.17 20.38 20.51
C SER A 158 -44.34 20.27 21.80
N TYR A 159 -43.93 19.06 22.18
CA TYR A 159 -43.05 18.86 23.33
C TYR A 159 -41.67 19.49 23.09
N LEU A 160 -41.06 19.23 21.92
CA LEU A 160 -39.78 19.81 21.56
C LEU A 160 -39.82 21.34 21.52
N HIS A 161 -40.86 21.93 20.92
CA HIS A 161 -41.04 23.39 20.91
C HIS A 161 -41.20 23.99 22.31
N ARG A 162 -41.89 23.28 23.21
CA ARG A 162 -42.14 23.76 24.57
C ARG A 162 -40.89 23.77 25.44
N TYR A 163 -39.98 22.80 25.21
CA TYR A 163 -38.79 22.62 26.03
C TYR A 163 -37.49 23.01 25.33
N SER A 164 -37.53 23.38 24.04
CA SER A 164 -36.38 23.96 23.35
C SER A 164 -36.12 25.36 23.89
N GLN A 165 -34.92 25.59 24.43
CA GLN A 165 -34.45 26.94 24.67
C GLN A 165 -33.93 27.53 23.37
N SER A 166 -34.35 28.75 23.05
CA SER A 166 -33.74 29.56 22.01
C SER A 166 -32.24 29.64 22.31
N SER A 167 -31.40 29.12 21.41
CA SER A 167 -29.96 29.29 21.55
C SER A 167 -29.66 30.78 21.44
N SER A 168 -29.25 31.41 22.54
CA SER A 168 -28.74 32.79 22.51
C SER A 168 -27.52 32.82 21.62
N ILE A 169 -27.67 33.41 20.44
CA ILE A 169 -26.53 33.87 19.65
C ILE A 169 -25.85 34.95 20.51
N THR A 170 -24.69 34.61 21.05
CA THR A 170 -23.72 35.54 21.64
C THR A 170 -22.41 35.34 20.94
#